data_AF-A0A1T4RC17-F1
#
_entry.id   AF-A0A1T4RC17-F1
#
_cell.length_a   1.000
_cell.length_b   1.000
_cell.length_c   1.000
_cell.angle_alpha   90.00
_cell.angle_beta   90.00
_cell.angle_gamma   90.00
#
_symmetry.space_group_name_H-M   'P 1'
#
loop_
_entity.id
_entity.type
_entity.pdbx_description
1 polymer ?
#
loop_
_entity_poly.entity_id
_entity_poly.type
_entity_poly.pdbx_seq_one_letter_code
_entity_poly.pdbx_strand_id
1 'polypeptide(L)'
;MGKFRDWLSSNMIFRNILADFGTRSAYTGEAGGFIPYFQYRIGPYQRDYYLYFPKEPFTIRYHNEVFNKLFEYAGDDIFKYLDFHFEAFPEKSAFILFLDRQLTERLKKSYSKERQIKLESAADWVAEKKLVLKELAEVSREAISRDLQLVIDSKAAGETDEAEKRLDNLTNKLEQKFADAIERLENSKALLPSAKINLNNQNHLDKLVQLFYLIQNLQNPNNRTEQLFSGFNNIDLATILRLHFREFADKKPNTVEKNAKASIDKLRPNDPKVQKLTLAMEEFFYS
;
A
#
# COMPACT_ATOMS: atom_id res chain seq x y z
N MET A 1 -41.59 -2.05 9.77
CA MET A 1 -40.52 -2.26 8.75
C MET A 1 -39.09 -1.89 9.24
N GLY A 2 -38.82 -1.70 10.55
CA GLY A 2 -37.48 -1.39 11.06
C GLY A 2 -36.62 -2.60 11.45
N LYS A 3 -37.22 -3.66 12.02
CA LYS A 3 -36.48 -4.77 12.62
C LYS A 3 -35.69 -5.67 11.65
N PHE A 4 -36.08 -5.73 10.37
CA PHE A 4 -35.37 -6.54 9.37
C PHE A 4 -34.14 -5.84 8.81
N ARG A 5 -34.17 -4.50 8.69
CA ARG A 5 -33.04 -3.68 8.22
C ARG A 5 -31.95 -3.58 9.29
N ASP A 6 -32.34 -3.50 10.56
CA ASP A 6 -31.41 -3.57 11.71
C ASP A 6 -30.80 -4.97 11.89
N TRP A 7 -31.56 -6.02 11.58
CA TRP A 7 -31.06 -7.40 11.61
C TRP A 7 -30.05 -7.72 10.48
N LEU A 8 -30.25 -7.12 9.30
CA LEU A 8 -29.34 -7.22 8.16
C LEU A 8 -28.03 -6.43 8.38
N SER A 9 -28.06 -5.32 9.11
CA SER A 9 -26.86 -4.56 9.47
C SER A 9 -26.11 -5.16 10.66
N SER A 10 -26.78 -5.91 11.53
CA SER A 10 -26.16 -6.54 12.72
C SER A 10 -25.51 -7.90 12.47
N ASN A 11 -25.77 -8.57 11.35
CA ASN A 11 -25.26 -9.91 11.08
C ASN A 11 -24.01 -9.91 10.17
N MET A 12 -22.83 -10.11 10.77
CA MET A 12 -21.53 -10.18 10.05
C MET A 12 -21.52 -11.22 8.91
N ILE A 13 -22.31 -12.29 9.02
CA ILE A 13 -22.34 -13.40 8.05
C ILE A 13 -22.92 -12.95 6.70
N PHE A 14 -23.98 -12.14 6.69
CA PHE A 14 -24.58 -11.64 5.45
C PHE A 14 -23.76 -10.50 4.82
N ARG A 15 -23.07 -9.69 5.63
CA ARG A 15 -22.07 -8.70 5.16
C ARG A 15 -20.89 -9.37 4.46
N ASN A 16 -20.44 -10.54 4.92
CA ASN A 16 -19.36 -11.32 4.30
C ASN A 16 -19.75 -11.87 2.92
N ILE A 17 -20.98 -12.37 2.77
CA ILE A 17 -21.42 -13.04 1.53
C ILE A 17 -21.68 -12.02 0.42
N LEU A 18 -22.22 -10.84 0.71
CA LEU A 18 -22.53 -9.83 -0.32
C LEU A 18 -21.30 -9.08 -0.86
N ALA A 19 -20.17 -9.10 -0.15
CA ALA A 19 -18.95 -8.43 -0.56
C ALA A 19 -18.15 -9.21 -1.63
N ASP A 20 -18.38 -10.52 -1.75
CA ASP A 20 -17.57 -11.44 -2.57
C ASP A 20 -18.11 -11.64 -4.01
N PHE A 21 -19.29 -11.12 -4.36
CA PHE A 21 -19.95 -11.39 -5.66
C PHE A 21 -19.74 -10.35 -6.77
N GLY A 22 -18.85 -9.37 -6.58
CA GLY A 22 -18.60 -8.31 -7.58
C GLY A 22 -17.31 -8.50 -8.38
N THR A 23 -17.39 -9.17 -9.53
CA THR A 23 -16.52 -9.06 -10.74
C THR A 23 -15.00 -8.86 -10.55
N ARG A 24 -14.22 -9.85 -11.02
CA ARG A 24 -12.75 -9.85 -11.21
C ARG A 24 -12.19 -8.45 -11.49
N SER A 25 -11.50 -7.88 -10.50
CA SER A 25 -10.69 -6.68 -10.67
C SER A 25 -9.22 -7.08 -10.48
N ALA A 26 -8.31 -6.50 -11.26
CA ALA A 26 -6.86 -6.76 -11.23
C ALA A 26 -6.15 -6.25 -9.95
N TYR A 27 -6.91 -5.93 -8.91
CA TYR A 27 -6.38 -5.54 -7.61
C TYR A 27 -6.09 -6.80 -6.81
N THR A 28 -4.80 -7.05 -6.55
CA THR A 28 -4.21 -7.99 -5.59
C THR A 28 -5.21 -8.96 -4.94
N GLY A 29 -5.19 -10.23 -5.36
CA GLY A 29 -6.01 -11.29 -4.79
C GLY A 29 -5.60 -11.71 -3.38
N GLU A 30 -4.77 -10.93 -2.69
CA GLU A 30 -4.21 -11.23 -1.38
C GLU A 30 -4.83 -10.32 -0.31
N ALA A 31 -5.14 -10.90 0.85
CA ALA A 31 -5.63 -10.14 1.99
C ALA A 31 -4.53 -9.18 2.48
N GLY A 32 -4.90 -7.93 2.75
CA GLY A 32 -3.96 -6.88 3.17
C GLY A 32 -3.17 -6.23 2.03
N GLY A 33 -3.27 -6.70 0.78
CA GLY A 33 -2.53 -6.17 -0.36
C GLY A 33 -3.02 -4.82 -0.90
N PHE A 34 -3.44 -3.88 -0.04
CA PHE A 34 -4.00 -2.58 -0.41
C PHE A 34 -3.38 -1.44 0.41
N ILE A 35 -3.55 -0.20 -0.07
CA ILE A 35 -3.14 1.00 0.68
C ILE A 35 -4.24 1.34 1.69
N PRO A 36 -3.95 1.36 3.01
CA PRO A 36 -4.96 1.61 4.03
C PRO A 36 -5.26 3.11 4.18
N TYR A 37 -5.89 3.72 3.18
CA TYR A 37 -6.34 5.13 3.21
C TYR A 37 -7.17 5.48 4.46
N PHE A 38 -7.96 4.53 4.96
CA PHE A 38 -8.84 4.62 6.13
C PHE A 38 -8.31 3.67 7.21
N GLN A 39 -8.23 4.19 8.43
CA GLN A 39 -7.77 3.45 9.61
C GLN A 39 -8.73 2.27 9.89
N TYR A 40 -8.17 1.07 10.05
CA TYR A 40 -8.94 -0.14 10.35
C TYR A 40 -8.35 -0.94 11.51
N ARG A 41 -9.16 -1.83 12.07
CA ARG A 41 -8.81 -2.75 13.15
C ARG A 41 -9.32 -4.15 12.85
N ILE A 42 -8.55 -5.15 13.28
CA ILE A 42 -8.99 -6.55 13.30
C ILE A 42 -9.62 -6.83 14.66
N GLY A 43 -10.91 -7.16 14.67
CA GLY A 43 -11.64 -7.40 15.91
C GLY A 43 -13.14 -7.12 15.83
N PRO A 44 -13.83 -7.16 16.97
CA PRO A 44 -15.27 -6.88 17.04
C PRO A 44 -15.55 -5.43 16.69
N TYR A 45 -16.68 -5.20 16.02
CA TYR A 45 -17.14 -3.87 15.64
C TYR A 45 -17.30 -2.96 16.87
N GLN A 46 -16.81 -1.73 16.76
CA GLN A 46 -17.08 -0.67 17.72
C GLN A 46 -17.72 0.53 17.01
N ARG A 47 -18.56 1.26 17.75
CA ARG A 47 -19.26 2.45 17.26
C ARG A 47 -18.38 3.70 17.34
N ASP A 48 -17.22 3.62 16.69
CA ASP A 48 -16.27 4.71 16.49
C ASP A 48 -16.00 4.91 14.98
N TYR A 49 -15.01 5.74 14.63
CA TYR A 49 -14.66 6.02 13.24
C TYR A 49 -13.79 4.95 12.56
N TYR A 50 -13.24 3.96 13.27
CA TYR A 50 -12.45 2.90 12.63
C TYR A 50 -13.30 1.96 11.79
N LEU A 51 -12.69 1.41 10.74
CA LEU A 51 -13.23 0.24 10.04
C LEU A 51 -12.90 -1.02 10.84
N TYR A 52 -13.85 -1.94 10.97
CA TYR A 52 -13.64 -3.19 11.70
C TYR A 52 -13.80 -4.39 10.79
N PHE A 53 -12.83 -5.30 10.85
CA PHE A 53 -12.86 -6.56 10.13
C PHE A 53 -12.58 -7.73 11.07
N PRO A 54 -13.24 -8.89 10.90
CA PRO A 54 -12.96 -10.07 11.74
C PRO A 54 -11.58 -10.70 11.44
N LYS A 55 -11.07 -10.47 10.23
CA LYS A 55 -9.76 -10.90 9.75
C LYS A 55 -9.30 -9.92 8.67
N GLU A 56 -8.03 -10.02 8.28
CA GLU A 56 -7.45 -9.19 7.24
C GLU A 56 -8.34 -9.16 5.98
N PRO A 57 -8.82 -7.97 5.54
CA PRO A 57 -9.73 -7.87 4.42
C PRO A 57 -8.98 -7.95 3.08
N PHE A 58 -9.72 -8.32 2.03
CA PHE A 58 -9.29 -8.08 0.65
C PHE A 58 -9.60 -6.64 0.24
N THR A 59 -8.91 -6.14 -0.77
CA THR A 59 -9.04 -4.78 -1.31
C THR A 59 -10.49 -4.35 -1.57
N ILE A 60 -11.28 -5.20 -2.23
CA ILE A 60 -12.69 -4.90 -2.55
C ILE A 60 -13.52 -4.74 -1.27
N ARG A 61 -13.33 -5.66 -0.32
CA ARG A 61 -14.05 -5.64 0.96
C ARG A 61 -13.69 -4.40 1.76
N TYR A 62 -12.39 -4.08 1.81
CA TYR A 62 -11.88 -2.91 2.49
C TYR A 62 -12.47 -1.61 1.91
N HIS A 63 -12.40 -1.43 0.59
CA HIS A 63 -12.98 -0.26 -0.09
C HIS A 63 -14.50 -0.19 0.09
N ASN A 64 -15.22 -1.30 0.09
CA ASN A 64 -16.65 -1.29 0.32
C ASN A 64 -17.00 -0.90 1.76
N GLU A 65 -16.20 -1.34 2.73
CA GLU A 65 -16.46 -1.03 4.14
C GLU A 65 -16.28 0.46 4.44
N VAL A 66 -15.36 1.16 3.77
CA VAL A 66 -15.23 2.62 3.82
C VAL A 66 -16.60 3.30 3.62
N PHE A 67 -17.34 2.90 2.58
CA PHE A 67 -18.63 3.50 2.24
C PHE A 67 -19.78 2.91 3.05
N ASN A 68 -19.71 1.64 3.45
CA ASN A 68 -20.69 1.07 4.37
C ASN A 68 -20.69 1.84 5.69
N LYS A 69 -19.49 2.10 6.23
CA LYS A 69 -19.29 2.86 7.47
C LYS A 69 -19.71 4.33 7.28
N LEU A 70 -19.37 4.95 6.14
CA LEU A 70 -19.86 6.29 5.78
C LEU A 70 -21.39 6.39 5.86
N PHE A 71 -22.11 5.37 5.39
CA PHE A 71 -23.57 5.35 5.41
C PHE A 71 -24.19 5.19 6.81
N GLU A 72 -23.40 4.92 7.84
CA GLU A 72 -23.86 4.93 9.23
C GLU A 72 -24.00 6.37 9.78
N TYR A 73 -23.38 7.36 9.12
CA TYR A 73 -23.40 8.76 9.51
C TYR A 73 -24.38 9.60 8.67
N ALA A 74 -24.73 10.79 9.16
CA ALA A 74 -25.58 11.75 8.47
C ALA A 74 -25.11 13.19 8.78
N GLY A 75 -25.33 14.12 7.84
CA GLY A 75 -24.92 15.52 8.00
C GLY A 75 -23.44 15.65 8.36
N ASP A 76 -23.13 16.53 9.31
CA ASP A 76 -21.77 16.86 9.73
C ASP A 76 -20.96 15.68 10.28
N ASP A 77 -21.61 14.61 10.76
CA ASP A 77 -20.91 13.43 11.25
C ASP A 77 -20.20 12.66 10.11
N ILE A 78 -20.66 12.83 8.86
CA ILE A 78 -19.95 12.36 7.68
C ILE A 78 -18.58 13.03 7.59
N PHE A 79 -18.51 14.34 7.84
CA PHE A 79 -17.27 15.10 7.73
C PHE A 79 -16.31 14.74 8.84
N LYS A 80 -16.79 14.59 10.08
CA LYS A 80 -15.95 14.13 11.20
C LYS A 80 -15.32 12.77 10.95
N TYR A 81 -16.08 11.84 10.37
CA TYR A 81 -15.57 10.53 9.96
C TYR A 81 -14.47 10.66 8.88
N LEU A 82 -14.69 11.49 7.86
CA LEU A 82 -13.71 11.72 6.80
C LEU A 82 -12.45 12.43 7.32
N ASP A 83 -12.61 13.46 8.15
CA ASP A 83 -11.51 14.21 8.77
C ASP A 83 -10.67 13.31 9.67
N PHE A 84 -11.29 12.44 10.47
CA PHE A 84 -10.56 11.48 11.31
C PHE A 84 -9.55 10.64 10.49
N HIS A 85 -9.97 10.15 9.33
CA HIS A 85 -9.11 9.35 8.46
C HIS A 85 -8.13 10.19 7.65
N PHE A 86 -8.58 11.35 7.16
CA PHE A 86 -7.75 12.29 6.45
C PHE A 86 -6.58 12.74 7.32
N GLU A 87 -6.83 13.10 8.59
CA GLU A 87 -5.80 13.53 9.53
C GLU A 87 -4.79 12.44 9.84
N ALA A 88 -5.25 11.20 9.98
CA ALA A 88 -4.38 10.05 10.23
C ALA A 88 -3.53 9.63 9.01
N PHE A 89 -3.95 9.95 7.78
CA PHE A 89 -3.23 9.54 6.58
C PHE A 89 -2.11 10.53 6.22
N PRO A 90 -0.85 10.09 6.06
CA PRO A 90 0.28 11.01 5.81
C PRO A 90 0.16 11.77 4.49
N GLU A 91 -0.22 11.08 3.41
CA GLU A 91 -0.25 11.63 2.06
C GLU A 91 -1.64 12.18 1.71
N LYS A 92 -1.94 13.39 2.21
CA LYS A 92 -3.26 14.05 2.09
C LYS A 92 -3.78 14.07 0.64
N SER A 93 -2.92 14.42 -0.31
CA SER A 93 -3.28 14.45 -1.74
C SER A 93 -3.67 13.07 -2.27
N ALA A 94 -3.00 12.00 -1.83
CA ALA A 94 -3.33 10.63 -2.25
C ALA A 94 -4.65 10.15 -1.63
N PHE A 95 -4.94 10.52 -0.37
CA PHE A 95 -6.24 10.26 0.26
C PHE A 95 -7.39 10.90 -0.52
N ILE A 96 -7.24 12.20 -0.84
CA ILE A 96 -8.25 12.97 -1.59
C ILE A 96 -8.44 12.39 -2.99
N LEU A 97 -7.36 12.04 -3.69
CA LEU A 97 -7.43 11.42 -5.02
C LEU A 97 -8.15 10.06 -4.98
N PHE A 98 -7.86 9.22 -3.97
CA PHE A 98 -8.55 7.95 -3.79
C PHE A 98 -10.05 8.16 -3.61
N LEU A 99 -10.43 9.03 -2.67
CA LEU A 99 -11.83 9.23 -2.31
C LEU A 99 -12.62 9.86 -3.47
N ASP A 100 -12.04 10.82 -4.17
CA ASP A 100 -12.60 11.46 -5.36
C ASP A 100 -12.92 10.45 -6.47
N ARG A 101 -11.97 9.56 -6.78
CA ARG A 101 -12.17 8.51 -7.79
C ARG A 101 -13.26 7.53 -7.36
N GLN A 102 -13.24 7.09 -6.10
CA GLN A 102 -14.23 6.15 -5.59
C GLN A 102 -15.64 6.76 -5.55
N LEU A 103 -15.77 8.03 -5.16
CA LEU A 103 -17.05 8.74 -5.16
C LEU A 103 -17.56 8.95 -6.58
N THR A 104 -16.70 9.38 -7.51
CA THR A 104 -17.06 9.54 -8.93
C THR A 104 -17.64 8.24 -9.51
N GLU A 105 -17.00 7.10 -9.25
CA GLU A 105 -17.49 5.80 -9.74
C GLU A 105 -18.77 5.33 -9.03
N ARG A 106 -18.94 5.67 -7.75
CA ARG A 106 -20.13 5.29 -6.99
C ARG A 106 -21.33 6.17 -7.33
N LEU A 107 -21.16 7.47 -7.53
CA LEU A 107 -22.23 8.39 -7.91
C LEU A 107 -22.84 8.06 -9.28
N LYS A 108 -22.10 7.37 -10.16
CA LYS A 108 -22.64 6.83 -11.43
C LYS A 108 -23.64 5.68 -11.23
N LYS A 109 -23.65 5.04 -10.05
CA LYS A 109 -24.52 3.89 -9.77
C LYS A 109 -25.85 4.36 -9.20
N SER A 110 -26.92 3.62 -9.51
CA SER A 110 -28.23 3.87 -8.91
C SER A 110 -28.23 3.46 -7.43
N TYR A 111 -28.48 4.41 -6.55
CA TYR A 111 -28.64 4.20 -5.11
C TYR A 111 -29.96 4.78 -4.61
N SER A 112 -30.35 4.45 -3.38
CA SER A 112 -31.45 5.14 -2.72
C SER A 112 -31.11 6.62 -2.54
N LYS A 113 -32.12 7.49 -2.59
CA LYS A 113 -31.96 8.94 -2.39
C LYS A 113 -31.14 9.29 -1.14
N GLU A 114 -31.38 8.56 -0.05
CA GLU A 114 -30.63 8.71 1.21
C GLU A 114 -29.13 8.44 1.03
N ARG A 115 -28.76 7.33 0.37
CA ARG A 115 -27.34 7.00 0.13
C ARG A 115 -26.70 7.95 -0.87
N GLN A 116 -27.46 8.38 -1.87
CA GLN A 116 -27.00 9.33 -2.87
C GLN A 116 -26.63 10.67 -2.21
N ILE A 117 -27.48 11.21 -1.34
CA ILE A 117 -27.18 12.43 -0.56
C ILE A 117 -25.89 12.25 0.26
N LYS A 118 -25.69 11.09 0.93
CA LYS A 118 -24.47 10.86 1.71
C LYS A 118 -23.20 10.80 0.85
N LEU A 119 -23.29 10.25 -0.36
CA LEU A 119 -22.19 10.25 -1.32
C LEU A 119 -21.92 11.67 -1.85
N GLU A 120 -22.96 12.44 -2.13
CA GLU A 120 -22.86 13.85 -2.54
C GLU A 120 -22.19 14.69 -1.43
N SER A 121 -22.61 14.55 -0.17
CA SER A 121 -21.96 15.24 0.96
C SER A 121 -20.47 14.88 1.08
N ALA A 122 -20.11 13.61 0.90
CA ALA A 122 -18.70 13.22 0.89
C ALA A 122 -17.93 13.81 -0.31
N ALA A 123 -18.59 13.99 -1.46
CA ALA A 123 -17.99 14.63 -2.63
C ALA A 123 -17.79 16.14 -2.43
N ASP A 124 -18.73 16.82 -1.77
CA ASP A 124 -18.60 18.23 -1.40
C ASP A 124 -17.42 18.44 -0.45
N TRP A 125 -17.27 17.57 0.56
CA TRP A 125 -16.12 17.57 1.46
C TRP A 125 -14.80 17.38 0.69
N VAL A 126 -14.76 16.46 -0.28
CA VAL A 126 -13.57 16.27 -1.15
C VAL A 126 -13.26 17.54 -1.94
N ALA A 127 -14.26 18.21 -2.49
CA ALA A 127 -14.09 19.45 -3.24
C ALA A 127 -13.51 20.57 -2.36
N GLU A 128 -14.01 20.71 -1.13
CA GLU A 128 -13.49 21.66 -0.15
C GLU A 128 -12.01 21.39 0.17
N LYS A 129 -11.64 20.14 0.49
CA LYS A 129 -10.25 19.79 0.80
C LYS A 129 -9.31 19.98 -0.40
N LYS A 130 -9.79 19.75 -1.64
CA LYS A 130 -9.01 20.06 -2.85
C LYS A 130 -8.70 21.55 -2.97
N LEU A 131 -9.64 22.42 -2.66
CA LEU A 131 -9.41 23.87 -2.66
C LEU A 131 -8.38 24.26 -1.60
N VAL A 132 -8.53 23.78 -0.36
CA VAL A 132 -7.57 24.04 0.73
C VAL A 132 -6.16 23.58 0.36
N LEU A 133 -6.02 22.36 -0.18
CA LEU A 133 -4.70 21.85 -0.59
C LEU A 133 -4.09 22.67 -1.75
N LYS A 134 -4.92 23.15 -2.68
CA LYS A 134 -4.47 24.02 -3.76
C LYS A 134 -4.02 25.38 -3.24
N GLU A 135 -4.77 25.99 -2.33
CA GLU A 135 -4.42 27.27 -1.69
C GLU A 135 -3.11 27.15 -0.90
N LEU A 136 -2.92 26.07 -0.13
CA LEU A 136 -1.66 25.81 0.57
C LEU A 136 -0.47 25.66 -0.40
N ALA A 137 -0.68 25.03 -1.56
CA ALA A 137 0.35 24.90 -2.58
C ALA A 137 0.71 26.25 -3.22
N GLU A 138 -0.28 27.08 -3.55
CA GLU A 138 -0.06 28.43 -4.09
C GLU A 138 0.61 29.35 -3.07
N VAL A 139 0.20 29.32 -1.80
CA VAL A 139 0.87 30.08 -0.72
C VAL A 139 2.34 29.67 -0.59
N SER A 140 2.64 28.36 -0.65
CA SER A 140 4.03 27.89 -0.62
C SER A 140 4.81 28.35 -1.85
N ARG A 141 4.17 28.42 -3.03
CA ARG A 141 4.81 28.88 -4.27
C ARG A 141 5.08 30.38 -4.22
N GLU A 142 4.12 31.18 -3.77
CA GLU A 142 4.28 32.62 -3.59
C GLU A 142 5.37 32.96 -2.58
N ALA A 143 5.46 32.21 -1.47
CA ALA A 143 6.52 32.38 -0.48
C ALA A 143 7.91 32.12 -1.09
N ILE A 144 8.06 31.03 -1.86
CA ILE A 144 9.32 30.71 -2.55
C ILE A 144 9.66 31.78 -3.60
N SER A 145 8.67 32.21 -4.41
CA SER A 145 8.86 33.27 -5.40
C SER A 145 9.27 34.60 -4.76
N ARG A 146 8.68 34.95 -3.61
CA ARG A 146 9.04 36.17 -2.87
C ARG A 146 10.46 36.07 -2.31
N ASP A 147 10.85 34.94 -1.72
CA ASP A 147 12.20 34.73 -1.22
C ASP A 147 13.24 34.80 -2.37
N LEU A 148 12.91 34.26 -3.56
CA LEU A 148 13.74 34.37 -4.77
C LEU A 148 13.85 35.81 -5.28
N GLN A 149 12.76 36.57 -5.29
CA GLN A 149 12.77 37.96 -5.70
C GLN A 149 13.65 38.80 -4.76
N LEU A 150 13.60 38.54 -3.45
CA LEU A 150 14.46 39.19 -2.46
C LEU A 150 15.96 38.88 -2.64
N VAL A 151 16.31 37.71 -3.19
CA VAL A 151 17.69 37.38 -3.59
C VAL A 151 18.11 38.17 -4.83
N ILE A 152 17.23 38.24 -5.84
CA ILE A 152 17.48 38.98 -7.08
C ILE A 152 17.65 40.48 -6.79
N ASP A 153 16.79 41.05 -5.96
CA ASP A 153 16.80 42.48 -5.61
C ASP A 153 18.06 42.85 -4.80
N SER A 154 18.46 42.04 -3.81
CA SER A 154 19.71 42.24 -3.07
C SER A 154 20.94 42.13 -3.97
N LYS A 155 20.93 41.20 -4.94
CA LYS A 155 22.01 41.08 -5.93
C LYS A 155 22.07 42.29 -6.87
N ALA A 156 20.91 42.80 -7.30
CA ALA A 156 20.81 43.99 -8.14
C ALA A 156 21.24 45.27 -7.41
N ALA A 157 21.03 45.33 -6.09
CA ALA A 157 21.48 46.42 -5.21
C ALA A 157 22.99 46.36 -4.87
N GLY A 158 23.71 45.31 -5.29
CA GLY A 158 25.13 45.12 -4.97
C GLY A 158 25.39 44.56 -3.57
N GLU A 159 24.35 44.12 -2.85
CA GLU A 159 24.44 43.52 -1.52
C GLU A 159 24.71 42.01 -1.63
N THR A 160 25.89 41.64 -2.14
CA THR A 160 26.23 40.25 -2.45
C THR A 160 26.18 39.31 -1.23
N ASP A 161 26.66 39.77 -0.08
CA ASP A 161 26.69 38.97 1.16
C ASP A 161 25.28 38.69 1.70
N GLU A 162 24.35 39.63 1.53
CA GLU A 162 22.95 39.48 1.93
C GLU A 162 22.19 38.56 0.96
N ALA A 163 22.49 38.68 -0.35
CA ALA A 163 21.95 37.78 -1.37
C ALA A 163 22.40 36.32 -1.14
N GLU A 164 23.67 36.09 -0.79
CA GLU A 164 24.18 34.75 -0.44
C GLU A 164 23.50 34.18 0.80
N LYS A 165 23.37 34.94 1.89
CA LYS A 165 22.65 34.48 3.09
C LYS A 165 21.20 34.10 2.81
N ARG A 166 20.51 34.86 1.97
CA ARG A 166 19.12 34.58 1.58
C ARG A 166 19.01 33.33 0.70
N LEU A 167 19.97 33.14 -0.21
CA LEU A 167 20.05 31.96 -1.06
C LEU A 167 20.34 30.69 -0.24
N ASP A 168 21.26 30.76 0.73
CA ASP A 168 21.56 29.66 1.64
C ASP A 168 20.34 29.29 2.49
N ASN A 169 19.62 30.28 3.01
CA ASN A 169 18.40 30.04 3.78
C ASN A 169 17.30 29.38 2.92
N LEU A 170 17.13 29.82 1.66
CA LEU A 170 16.21 29.20 0.72
C LEU A 170 16.60 27.76 0.40
N THR A 171 17.90 27.51 0.20
CA THR A 171 18.46 26.18 -0.06
C THR A 171 18.20 25.25 1.13
N ASN A 172 18.51 25.69 2.35
CA ASN A 172 18.24 24.93 3.57
C ASN A 172 16.75 24.60 3.76
N LYS A 173 15.85 25.56 3.49
CA LYS A 173 14.40 25.32 3.53
C LYS A 173 13.96 24.26 2.50
N LEU A 174 14.55 24.29 1.29
CA LEU A 174 14.27 23.32 0.24
C LEU A 174 14.81 21.93 0.60
N GLU A 175 16.04 21.85 1.08
CA GLU A 175 16.67 20.60 1.53
C GLU A 175 15.87 19.96 2.67
N GLN A 176 15.40 20.77 3.63
CA GLN A 176 14.53 20.28 4.70
C GLN A 176 13.20 19.73 4.15
N LYS A 177 12.56 20.43 3.21
CA LYS A 177 11.35 19.92 2.56
C LYS A 177 11.59 18.62 1.77
N PHE A 178 12.76 18.47 1.15
CA PHE A 178 13.15 17.23 0.48
C PHE A 178 13.44 16.09 1.47
N ALA A 179 14.11 16.38 2.58
CA ALA A 179 14.35 15.41 3.66
C ALA A 179 13.03 14.90 4.25
N ASP A 180 12.10 15.82 4.57
CA ASP A 180 10.75 15.47 5.05
C ASP A 180 9.99 14.63 4.02
N ALA A 181 10.11 14.93 2.73
CA ALA A 181 9.47 14.16 1.66
C ALA A 181 10.07 12.76 1.52
N ILE A 182 11.40 12.63 1.64
CA ILE A 182 12.09 11.32 1.64
C ILE A 182 11.68 10.51 2.86
N GLU A 183 11.64 11.10 4.04
CA GLU A 183 11.20 10.42 5.27
C GLU A 183 9.75 9.95 5.16
N ARG A 184 8.84 10.75 4.59
CA ARG A 184 7.46 10.32 4.29
C ARG A 184 7.41 9.15 3.30
N LEU A 185 8.25 9.17 2.26
CA LEU A 185 8.36 8.08 1.30
C LEU A 185 8.93 6.79 1.92
N GLU A 186 9.88 6.91 2.85
CA GLU A 186 10.44 5.78 3.58
C GLU A 186 9.43 5.20 4.59
N ASN A 187 8.72 6.07 5.32
CA ASN A 187 7.66 5.68 6.24
C ASN A 187 6.46 5.07 5.50
N SER A 188 6.14 5.53 4.29
CA SER A 188 5.10 4.91 3.45
C SER A 188 5.51 3.55 2.87
N LYS A 189 6.80 3.28 2.65
CA LYS A 189 7.27 1.92 2.33
C LYS A 189 7.08 0.96 3.50
N ALA A 190 7.17 1.43 4.75
CA ALA A 190 6.86 0.62 5.93
C ALA A 190 5.35 0.33 6.08
N LEU A 191 4.49 1.12 5.42
CA LEU A 191 3.03 0.93 5.35
C LEU A 191 2.59 -0.03 4.24
N LEU A 192 3.49 -0.47 3.35
CA LEU A 192 3.21 -1.58 2.45
C LEU A 192 3.39 -2.87 3.26
N PRO A 193 2.32 -3.64 3.51
CA PRO A 193 2.43 -4.87 4.28
C PRO A 193 3.19 -5.89 3.44
N SER A 194 4.51 -5.98 3.64
CA SER A 194 5.22 -7.19 3.26
C SER A 194 4.85 -8.23 4.32
N ALA A 195 4.06 -9.24 3.93
CA ALA A 195 3.76 -10.35 4.80
C ALA A 195 5.10 -10.95 5.31
N LYS A 196 5.33 -10.88 6.63
CA LYS A 196 6.54 -11.41 7.26
C LYS A 196 6.36 -12.89 7.52
N ILE A 197 6.94 -13.72 6.66
CA ILE A 197 7.06 -15.16 6.81
C ILE A 197 8.13 -15.41 7.88
N ASN A 198 7.73 -16.08 8.97
CA ASN A 198 8.64 -16.53 10.02
C ASN A 198 8.82 -18.04 9.91
N LEU A 199 10.07 -18.50 9.95
CA LEU A 199 10.36 -19.93 10.06
C LEU A 199 10.34 -20.37 11.52
N ASN A 200 9.51 -21.36 11.84
CA ASN A 200 9.51 -22.00 13.16
C ASN A 200 10.86 -22.67 13.48
N ASN A 201 11.57 -23.14 12.44
CA ASN A 201 12.90 -23.73 12.58
C ASN A 201 13.89 -23.04 11.66
N GLN A 202 14.82 -22.30 12.26
CA GLN A 202 15.86 -21.55 11.54
C GLN A 202 16.80 -22.46 10.72
N ASN A 203 16.93 -23.74 11.10
CA ASN A 203 17.71 -24.71 10.34
C ASN A 203 17.09 -25.04 8.97
N HIS A 204 15.85 -24.60 8.71
CA HIS A 204 15.19 -24.76 7.40
C HIS A 204 15.43 -23.60 6.46
N LEU A 205 16.04 -22.50 6.91
CA LEU A 205 16.28 -21.32 6.08
C LEU A 205 17.09 -21.67 4.83
N ASP A 206 18.19 -22.42 4.99
CA ASP A 206 19.02 -22.87 3.86
C ASP A 206 18.22 -23.74 2.88
N LYS A 207 17.39 -24.65 3.39
CA LYS A 207 16.56 -25.54 2.56
C LYS A 207 15.48 -24.78 1.79
N LEU A 208 14.94 -23.73 2.40
CA LEU A 208 13.93 -22.88 1.77
C LEU A 208 14.54 -22.04 0.65
N VAL A 209 15.72 -21.47 0.86
CA VAL A 209 16.46 -20.80 -0.22
C VAL A 209 16.76 -21.77 -1.37
N GLN A 210 17.19 -23.00 -1.05
CA GLN A 210 17.41 -24.04 -2.05
C GLN A 210 16.13 -24.42 -2.79
N LEU A 211 14.98 -24.50 -2.11
CA LEU A 211 13.69 -24.75 -2.74
C LEU A 211 13.33 -23.65 -3.74
N PHE A 212 13.45 -22.38 -3.34
CA PHE A 212 13.19 -21.29 -4.28
C PHE A 212 14.13 -21.30 -5.48
N TYR A 213 15.40 -21.66 -5.27
CA TYR A 213 16.34 -21.85 -6.37
C TYR A 213 15.93 -23.00 -7.30
N LEU A 214 15.45 -24.12 -6.77
CA LEU A 214 14.95 -25.22 -7.61
C LEU A 214 13.70 -24.81 -8.41
N ILE A 215 12.78 -24.08 -7.77
CA ILE A 215 11.59 -23.51 -8.43
C ILE A 215 11.97 -22.51 -9.53
N GLN A 216 12.98 -21.67 -9.26
CA GLN A 216 13.53 -20.71 -10.22
C GLN A 216 14.07 -21.38 -11.49
N ASN A 217 14.68 -22.55 -11.34
CA ASN A 217 15.33 -23.29 -12.43
C ASN A 217 14.49 -24.49 -12.93
N LEU A 218 13.20 -24.54 -12.57
CA LEU A 218 12.32 -25.63 -13.00
C LEU A 218 12.00 -25.50 -14.48
N GLN A 219 12.13 -26.61 -15.21
CA GLN A 219 11.90 -26.69 -16.66
C GLN A 219 10.97 -27.84 -16.98
N ASN A 220 10.20 -27.72 -18.07
CA ASN A 220 9.38 -28.82 -18.55
C ASN A 220 10.30 -29.98 -18.98
N PRO A 221 10.10 -31.20 -18.44
CA PRO A 221 10.93 -32.36 -18.80
C PRO A 221 10.81 -32.73 -20.30
N ASN A 222 9.65 -32.47 -20.92
CA ASN A 222 9.37 -32.74 -22.32
C ASN A 222 9.80 -31.61 -23.26
N ASN A 223 9.95 -30.39 -22.74
CA ASN A 223 10.41 -29.22 -23.49
C ASN A 223 11.29 -28.32 -22.62
N ARG A 224 12.61 -28.55 -22.64
CA ARG A 224 13.56 -27.79 -21.80
C ARG A 224 13.65 -26.28 -22.09
N THR A 225 13.02 -25.81 -23.17
CA THR A 225 12.91 -24.37 -23.46
C THR A 225 11.75 -23.70 -22.73
N GLU A 226 10.80 -24.50 -22.23
CA GLU A 226 9.68 -24.04 -21.42
C GLU A 226 10.09 -24.06 -19.94
N GLN A 227 10.21 -22.86 -19.37
CA GLN A 227 10.55 -22.63 -17.96
C GLN A 227 9.31 -22.18 -17.20
N LEU A 228 9.29 -22.38 -15.87
CA LEU A 228 8.13 -22.01 -15.06
C LEU A 228 7.94 -20.49 -15.02
N PHE A 229 9.06 -19.76 -15.01
CA PHE A 229 9.08 -18.30 -15.04
C PHE A 229 9.92 -17.82 -16.22
N SER A 230 9.45 -16.77 -16.90
CA SER A 230 10.15 -16.16 -18.03
C SER A 230 11.25 -15.17 -17.64
N GLY A 231 11.38 -14.83 -16.34
CA GLY A 231 12.30 -13.78 -15.89
C GLY A 231 12.76 -13.85 -14.44
N PHE A 232 12.49 -14.96 -13.73
CA PHE A 232 12.83 -15.06 -12.31
C PHE A 232 14.33 -15.30 -12.11
N ASN A 233 15.06 -14.28 -11.67
CA ASN A 233 16.51 -14.30 -11.52
C ASN A 233 16.97 -14.17 -10.06
N ASN A 234 18.29 -14.18 -9.82
CA ASN A 234 18.84 -14.14 -8.46
C ASN A 234 18.55 -12.84 -7.70
N ILE A 235 18.37 -11.73 -8.40
CA ILE A 235 18.00 -10.43 -7.81
C ILE A 235 16.56 -10.49 -7.31
N ASP A 236 15.67 -11.11 -8.09
CA ASP A 236 14.27 -11.32 -7.69
C ASP A 236 14.19 -12.25 -6.48
N LEU A 237 14.97 -13.33 -6.47
CA LEU A 237 15.08 -14.24 -5.33
C LEU A 237 15.52 -13.48 -4.06
N ALA A 238 16.59 -12.69 -4.15
CA ALA A 238 17.08 -11.89 -3.04
C ALA A 238 16.06 -10.84 -2.58
N THR A 239 15.29 -10.27 -3.51
CA THR A 239 14.22 -9.31 -3.22
C THR A 239 13.08 -9.98 -2.47
N ILE A 240 12.61 -11.16 -2.90
CA ILE A 240 11.60 -11.95 -2.20
C ILE A 240 12.08 -12.30 -0.79
N LEU A 241 13.31 -12.79 -0.66
CA LEU A 241 13.90 -13.11 0.65
C LEU A 241 13.92 -11.89 1.57
N ARG A 242 14.37 -10.73 1.08
CA ARG A 242 14.44 -9.50 1.88
C ARG A 242 13.06 -8.97 2.27
N LEU A 243 12.11 -8.99 1.34
CA LEU A 243 10.78 -8.43 1.59
C LEU A 243 9.97 -9.30 2.55
N HIS A 244 10.06 -10.63 2.43
CA HIS A 244 9.14 -11.53 3.12
C HIS A 244 9.74 -12.25 4.31
N PHE A 245 11.06 -12.37 4.45
CA PHE A 245 11.68 -13.14 5.52
C PHE A 245 12.46 -12.23 6.47
N ARG A 246 12.13 -12.29 7.76
CA ARG A 246 12.70 -11.41 8.81
C ARG A 246 14.23 -11.54 8.89
N GLU A 247 14.76 -12.73 8.63
CA GLU A 247 16.19 -13.04 8.66
C GLU A 247 16.99 -12.27 7.59
N PHE A 248 16.32 -11.71 6.59
CA PHE A 248 16.92 -10.94 5.51
C PHE A 248 16.46 -9.47 5.45
N ALA A 249 15.40 -9.09 6.17
CA ALA A 249 14.78 -7.76 6.10
C ALA A 249 15.76 -6.58 6.24
N ASP A 250 16.69 -6.68 7.19
CA ASP A 250 17.64 -5.59 7.50
C ASP A 250 18.96 -5.70 6.73
N LYS A 251 19.06 -6.65 5.78
CA LYS A 251 20.31 -6.90 5.03
C LYS A 251 20.29 -6.15 3.70
N LYS A 252 21.46 -5.61 3.32
CA LYS A 252 21.67 -5.01 2.00
C LYS A 252 21.45 -6.08 0.90
N PRO A 253 20.90 -5.71 -0.28
CA PRO A 253 20.61 -6.68 -1.36
C PRO A 253 21.80 -7.59 -1.70
N ASN A 254 22.99 -7.01 -1.89
CA ASN A 254 24.22 -7.77 -2.20
C ASN A 254 24.58 -8.78 -1.10
N THR A 255 24.26 -8.47 0.16
CA THR A 255 24.47 -9.39 1.29
C THR A 255 23.47 -10.55 1.26
N VAL A 256 22.21 -10.28 0.89
CA VAL A 256 21.19 -11.32 0.73
C VAL A 256 21.55 -12.25 -0.43
N GLU A 257 21.96 -11.72 -1.58
CA GLU A 257 22.43 -12.52 -2.73
C GLU A 257 23.61 -13.42 -2.36
N LYS A 258 24.60 -12.89 -1.63
CA LYS A 258 25.75 -13.69 -1.17
C LYS A 258 25.32 -14.82 -0.24
N ASN A 259 24.40 -14.54 0.69
CA ASN A 259 23.87 -15.57 1.59
C ASN A 259 23.09 -16.63 0.82
N ALA A 260 22.25 -16.20 -0.13
CA ALA A 260 21.47 -17.11 -0.95
C ALA A 260 22.39 -18.03 -1.77
N LYS A 261 23.42 -17.47 -2.39
CA LYS A 261 24.45 -18.23 -3.09
C LYS A 261 25.13 -19.26 -2.19
N ALA A 262 25.51 -18.89 -0.97
CA ALA A 262 26.12 -19.82 -0.02
C ALA A 262 25.18 -20.97 0.38
N SER A 263 23.87 -20.73 0.46
CA SER A 263 22.88 -21.79 0.69
C SER A 263 22.71 -22.68 -0.56
N ILE A 264 22.72 -22.09 -1.76
CA ILE A 264 22.63 -22.80 -3.05
C ILE A 264 23.87 -23.67 -3.29
N ASP A 265 25.07 -23.19 -2.96
CA ASP A 265 26.33 -23.94 -3.12
C ASP A 265 26.36 -25.22 -2.25
N LYS A 266 25.54 -25.29 -1.20
CA LYS A 266 25.35 -26.51 -0.38
C LYS A 266 24.36 -27.51 -0.97
N LEU A 267 23.59 -27.12 -1.99
CA LEU A 267 22.62 -27.98 -2.65
C LEU A 267 23.37 -29.11 -3.37
N ARG A 268 22.89 -30.34 -3.18
CA ARG A 268 23.42 -31.53 -3.86
C ARG A 268 22.39 -32.01 -4.86
N PRO A 269 22.51 -31.68 -6.17
CA PRO A 269 21.50 -32.05 -7.18
C PRO A 269 21.29 -33.57 -7.31
N ASN A 270 22.33 -34.35 -7.01
CA ASN A 270 22.30 -35.81 -7.06
C ASN A 270 21.81 -36.45 -5.74
N ASP A 271 21.43 -35.66 -4.73
CA ASP A 271 20.82 -36.21 -3.53
C ASP A 271 19.44 -36.81 -3.87
N PRO A 272 19.14 -38.07 -3.52
CA PRO A 272 17.86 -38.71 -3.82
C PRO A 272 16.64 -37.90 -3.36
N LYS A 273 16.75 -37.14 -2.26
CA LYS A 273 15.66 -36.29 -1.76
C LYS A 273 15.43 -35.07 -2.66
N VAL A 274 16.51 -34.48 -3.17
CA VAL A 274 16.44 -33.34 -4.10
C VAL A 274 15.85 -33.81 -5.42
N GLN A 275 16.29 -34.95 -5.96
CA GLN A 275 15.73 -35.51 -7.19
C GLN A 275 14.25 -35.84 -7.05
N LYS A 276 13.84 -36.46 -5.94
CA LYS A 276 12.43 -36.75 -5.66
C LYS A 276 11.58 -35.48 -5.60
N LEU A 277 12.11 -34.42 -4.99
CA LEU A 277 11.44 -33.12 -4.92
C LEU A 277 11.32 -32.48 -6.32
N THR A 278 12.39 -32.48 -7.11
CA THR A 278 12.38 -31.94 -8.47
C THR A 278 11.37 -32.66 -9.35
N LEU A 279 11.36 -34.00 -9.34
CA LEU A 279 10.39 -34.79 -10.10
C LEU A 279 8.94 -34.47 -9.69
N ALA A 280 8.67 -34.35 -8.38
CA ALA A 280 7.34 -33.99 -7.90
C ALA A 280 6.90 -32.57 -8.33
N MET A 281 7.85 -31.62 -8.43
CA MET A 281 7.57 -30.28 -8.94
C MET A 281 7.34 -30.29 -10.45
N GLU A 282 8.16 -31.03 -11.21
CA GLU A 282 7.98 -31.20 -12.65
C GLU A 282 6.62 -31.82 -12.97
N GLU A 283 6.22 -32.86 -12.24
CA GLU A 283 4.91 -33.49 -12.38
C GLU A 283 3.78 -32.50 -12.05
N PHE A 284 3.89 -31.75 -10.95
CA PHE A 284 2.85 -30.81 -10.54
C PHE A 284 2.61 -29.67 -11.54
N PHE A 285 3.67 -29.13 -12.15
CA PHE A 285 3.56 -27.96 -13.03
C PHE A 285 3.42 -28.30 -14.52
N TYR A 286 3.85 -29.48 -14.97
CA TYR A 286 3.97 -29.81 -16.41
C TYR A 286 3.31 -31.13 -16.84
N SER A 287 2.70 -31.90 -15.94
CA SER A 287 1.89 -33.08 -16.30
C SER A 287 0.40 -32.74 -16.36
#